data_AF-A0A1H0K445-F1
#
_entry.id   AF-A0A1H0K445-F1
#
_cell.length_a   1.000
_cell.length_b   1.000
_cell.length_c   1.000
_cell.angle_alpha   90.00
_cell.angle_beta   90.00
_cell.angle_gamma   90.00
#
_symmetry.space_group_name_H-M   'P 1'
#
loop_
_entity.id
_entity.type
_entity.pdbx_description
1 polymer ?
#
loop_
_entity_poly.entity_id
_entity_poly.type
_entity_poly.pdbx_seq_one_letter_code
_entity_poly.pdbx_strand_id
1 'polypeptide(L)'
;MVAAGSTAWAGGILTFGFGGAEGWAGIAHEMTSFLFQLGLVALVAVQLRTGAIGTGLLARSLLHAEHVLLGLAMVSTLCYAFLPEYREEGWFLALDAFWPLSMLGMFAIGIRIAVAGRWTGAARWWPLGAESWAPVNIPIAQALPALSPYVAAGHLLVGYAALGVVLALRPELTGPATRGRLPCASSAPRHPVTPGGGAPSRAAETGPVTSLDAPLPDVWFTRDLPVLRAIARLVDGPEYGGNPYLGQVVPASGLPKPEVTAAARALVSAGYVEALTNYAGEIVRFTGISAEGRRLAGLWPTPQGEWDRLVEQLTTRAEHAPTDVERARWRSFADAAAAVGPDDGALLMSALIGGYVPRAR
;
A
#
# COMPACT_ATOMS: atom_id res chain seq x y z
N MET A 1 14.20 -14.78 -18.26
CA MET A 1 15.17 -13.66 -18.20
C MET A 1 15.76 -13.53 -16.81
N VAL A 2 14.97 -13.28 -15.76
CA VAL A 2 15.50 -13.12 -14.39
C VAL A 2 16.43 -14.25 -13.95
N ALA A 3 16.08 -15.52 -14.19
CA ALA A 3 16.94 -16.64 -13.82
C ALA A 3 18.32 -16.61 -14.50
N ALA A 4 18.35 -16.42 -15.82
CA ALA A 4 19.60 -16.33 -16.57
C ALA A 4 20.44 -15.12 -16.14
N GLY A 5 19.81 -13.95 -15.98
CA GLY A 5 20.50 -12.73 -15.55
C GLY A 5 21.10 -12.86 -14.15
N SER A 6 20.34 -13.40 -13.19
CA SER A 6 20.83 -13.63 -11.83
C SER A 6 21.97 -14.65 -11.77
N THR A 7 21.89 -15.74 -12.55
CA THR A 7 23.00 -16.70 -12.65
C THR A 7 24.23 -16.06 -13.28
N ALA A 8 24.07 -15.24 -14.32
CA ALA A 8 25.18 -14.54 -14.95
C ALA A 8 25.88 -13.59 -13.96
N TRP A 9 25.13 -12.74 -13.24
CA TRP A 9 25.72 -11.80 -12.30
C TRP A 9 26.32 -12.48 -11.06
N ALA A 10 25.69 -13.56 -10.56
CA ALA A 10 26.29 -14.38 -9.50
C ALA A 10 27.65 -14.95 -9.95
N GLY A 11 27.75 -15.44 -11.19
CA GLY A 11 29.02 -15.87 -11.78
C GLY A 11 30.03 -14.73 -11.89
N GLY A 12 29.58 -13.54 -12.31
CA GLY A 12 30.40 -12.33 -12.38
C GLY A 12 30.97 -11.91 -11.02
N ILE A 13 30.15 -11.94 -9.96
CA ILE A 13 30.58 -11.64 -8.58
C ILE A 13 31.61 -12.68 -8.10
N LEU A 14 31.37 -13.97 -8.33
CA LEU A 14 32.29 -15.02 -7.88
C LEU A 14 33.62 -15.04 -8.65
N THR A 15 33.60 -14.62 -9.92
CA THR A 15 34.79 -14.61 -10.78
C THR A 15 35.62 -13.35 -10.59
N PHE A 16 34.98 -12.19 -10.48
CA PHE A 16 35.65 -10.88 -10.50
C PHE A 16 35.59 -10.12 -9.16
N GLY A 17 34.80 -10.58 -8.19
CA GLY A 17 34.52 -9.85 -6.96
C GLY A 17 33.59 -8.65 -7.16
N PHE A 18 33.46 -7.81 -6.12
CA PHE A 18 32.67 -6.58 -6.15
C PHE A 18 33.48 -5.32 -6.55
N GLY A 19 34.81 -5.37 -6.43
CA GLY A 19 35.67 -4.20 -6.65
C GLY A 19 35.85 -3.79 -8.10
N GLY A 20 35.26 -4.54 -9.04
CA GLY A 20 35.52 -4.41 -10.47
C GLY A 20 36.96 -4.82 -10.81
N ALA A 21 37.13 -5.69 -11.80
CA ALA A 21 38.43 -5.86 -12.42
C ALA A 21 38.72 -4.69 -13.37
N GLU A 22 39.98 -4.33 -13.60
CA GLU A 22 40.31 -3.31 -14.61
C GLU A 22 40.21 -3.88 -16.03
N GLY A 23 40.07 -2.97 -17.01
CA GLY A 23 40.04 -3.32 -18.43
C GLY A 23 38.86 -4.21 -18.83
N TRP A 24 39.13 -5.22 -19.67
CA TRP A 24 38.08 -6.08 -20.25
C TRP A 24 37.31 -6.89 -19.19
N ALA A 25 37.95 -7.24 -18.08
CA ALA A 25 37.32 -8.01 -17.02
C ALA A 25 36.28 -7.18 -16.24
N GLY A 26 36.52 -5.87 -16.08
CA GLY A 26 35.53 -4.93 -15.55
C GLY A 26 34.32 -4.83 -16.46
N ILE A 27 34.54 -4.66 -17.77
CA ILE A 27 33.44 -4.65 -18.75
C ILE A 27 32.64 -5.95 -18.67
N ALA A 28 33.32 -7.11 -18.63
CA ALA A 28 32.65 -8.40 -18.51
C ALA A 28 31.80 -8.49 -17.23
N HIS A 29 32.31 -8.05 -16.08
CA HIS A 29 31.56 -7.98 -14.82
C HIS A 29 30.30 -7.12 -14.97
N GLU A 30 30.44 -5.89 -15.47
CA GLU A 30 29.31 -4.96 -15.65
C GLU A 30 28.26 -5.51 -16.63
N MET A 31 28.67 -6.20 -17.69
CA MET A 31 27.72 -6.83 -18.61
C MET A 31 26.91 -7.94 -17.94
N THR A 32 27.48 -8.67 -16.97
CA THR A 32 26.70 -9.65 -16.20
C THR A 32 25.69 -8.97 -15.27
N SER A 33 26.06 -7.84 -14.65
CA SER A 33 25.16 -7.00 -13.85
C SER A 33 24.00 -6.46 -14.69
N PHE A 34 24.31 -5.97 -15.89
CA PHE A 34 23.33 -5.49 -16.85
C PHE A 34 22.33 -6.57 -17.30
N LEU A 35 22.79 -7.81 -17.50
CA LEU A 35 21.90 -8.94 -17.79
C LEU A 35 20.94 -9.25 -16.63
N PHE A 36 21.41 -9.11 -15.38
CA PHE A 36 20.55 -9.22 -14.21
C PHE A 36 19.49 -8.11 -14.18
N GLN A 37 19.87 -6.87 -14.46
CA GLN A 37 18.95 -5.73 -14.54
C GLN A 37 17.83 -5.94 -15.58
N LEU A 38 18.17 -6.43 -16.78
CA LEU A 38 17.18 -6.84 -17.78
C LEU A 38 16.24 -7.93 -17.27
N GLY A 39 16.78 -8.84 -16.46
CA GLY A 39 16.01 -9.84 -15.71
C GLY A 39 14.99 -9.22 -14.76
N LEU A 40 15.38 -8.19 -14.01
CA LEU A 40 14.49 -7.46 -13.10
C LEU A 40 13.40 -6.69 -13.86
N VAL A 41 13.74 -6.02 -14.96
CA VAL A 41 12.73 -5.36 -15.82
C VAL A 41 11.65 -6.35 -16.26
N ALA A 42 12.05 -7.55 -16.70
CA ALA A 42 11.11 -8.60 -17.05
C ALA A 42 10.27 -9.08 -15.85
N LEU A 43 10.85 -9.16 -14.65
CA LEU A 43 10.14 -9.51 -13.42
C LEU A 43 9.08 -8.46 -13.06
N VAL A 44 9.42 -7.17 -13.07
CA VAL A 44 8.49 -6.08 -12.80
C VAL A 44 7.37 -6.04 -13.84
N ALA A 45 7.66 -6.34 -15.10
CA ALA A 45 6.64 -6.49 -16.14
C ALA A 45 5.66 -7.64 -15.84
N VAL A 46 6.13 -8.79 -15.34
CA VAL A 46 5.26 -9.89 -14.88
C VAL A 46 4.41 -9.47 -13.68
N GLN A 47 5.01 -8.78 -12.70
CA GLN A 47 4.29 -8.24 -11.54
C GLN A 47 3.18 -7.27 -11.96
N LEU A 48 3.45 -6.41 -12.95
CA LEU A 48 2.48 -5.47 -13.50
C LEU A 48 1.34 -6.19 -14.23
N ARG A 49 1.67 -7.14 -15.11
CA ARG A 49 0.69 -7.89 -15.91
C ARG A 49 -0.24 -8.74 -15.04
N THR A 50 0.28 -9.31 -13.97
CA THR A 50 -0.48 -10.16 -13.04
C THR A 50 -1.18 -9.34 -11.94
N GLY A 51 -0.85 -8.05 -11.83
CA GLY A 51 -1.31 -7.19 -10.75
C GLY A 51 -0.85 -7.67 -9.38
N ALA A 52 0.39 -8.18 -9.27
CA ALA A 52 0.92 -8.89 -8.10
C ALA A 52 0.72 -8.12 -6.78
N ILE A 53 0.85 -6.79 -6.82
CA ILE A 53 0.68 -5.90 -5.65
C ILE A 53 -0.68 -5.18 -5.59
N GLY A 54 -1.58 -5.45 -6.53
CA GLY A 54 -2.90 -4.82 -6.65
C GLY A 54 -3.24 -4.40 -8.08
N THR A 55 -4.52 -4.04 -8.34
CA THR A 55 -4.99 -3.52 -9.63
C THR A 55 -5.20 -2.00 -9.65
N GLY A 56 -5.19 -1.35 -8.48
CA GLY A 56 -5.43 0.09 -8.36
C GLY A 56 -4.32 0.93 -9.00
N LEU A 57 -4.61 2.22 -9.22
CA LEU A 57 -3.67 3.16 -9.83
C LEU A 57 -2.34 3.23 -9.06
N LEU A 58 -2.39 3.30 -7.73
CA LEU A 58 -1.17 3.35 -6.91
C LEU A 58 -0.26 2.13 -7.12
N ALA A 59 -0.84 0.93 -7.15
CA ALA A 59 -0.09 -0.31 -7.39
C ALA A 59 0.61 -0.29 -8.76
N ARG A 60 -0.07 0.20 -9.80
CA ARG A 60 0.51 0.32 -11.14
C ARG A 60 1.59 1.40 -11.20
N SER A 61 1.35 2.55 -10.57
CA SER A 61 2.31 3.65 -10.51
C SER A 61 3.61 3.25 -9.81
N LEU A 62 3.54 2.46 -8.73
CA LEU A 62 4.73 1.95 -8.04
C LEU A 62 5.59 1.07 -8.96
N LEU A 63 4.97 0.14 -9.70
CA LEU A 63 5.70 -0.72 -10.64
C LEU A 63 6.24 0.05 -11.86
N HIS A 64 5.57 1.12 -12.30
CA HIS A 64 6.11 2.00 -13.33
C HIS A 64 7.27 2.85 -12.82
N ALA A 65 7.18 3.37 -11.60
CA ALA A 65 8.29 4.06 -10.96
C ALA A 65 9.52 3.14 -10.86
N GLU A 66 9.32 1.88 -10.47
CA GLU A 66 10.40 0.89 -10.42
C GLU A 66 11.06 0.65 -11.78
N HIS A 67 10.29 0.58 -12.87
CA HIS A 67 10.87 0.51 -14.23
C HIS A 67 11.76 1.72 -14.55
N VAL A 68 11.38 2.93 -14.11
CA VAL A 68 12.18 4.13 -14.32
C VAL A 68 13.48 4.06 -13.51
N LEU A 69 13.40 3.65 -12.24
CA LEU A 69 14.58 3.47 -11.39
C LEU A 69 15.55 2.43 -11.98
N LEU A 70 15.03 1.27 -12.42
CA LEU A 70 15.82 0.24 -13.11
C LEU A 70 16.43 0.76 -14.41
N GLY A 71 15.69 1.54 -15.20
CA GLY A 71 16.20 2.15 -16.43
C GLY A 71 17.38 3.09 -16.15
N LEU A 72 17.28 3.93 -15.13
CA LEU A 72 18.38 4.83 -14.72
C LEU A 72 19.58 4.04 -14.18
N ALA A 73 19.35 3.01 -13.37
CA ALA A 73 20.43 2.15 -12.89
C ALA A 73 21.13 1.38 -14.01
N MET A 74 20.40 0.96 -15.04
CA MET A 74 20.98 0.35 -16.24
C MET A 74 21.87 1.33 -17.00
N VAL A 75 21.48 2.60 -17.11
CA VAL A 75 22.35 3.64 -17.67
C VAL A 75 23.60 3.81 -16.81
N SER A 76 23.48 3.81 -15.48
CA SER A 76 24.64 3.83 -14.57
C SER A 76 25.60 2.69 -14.87
N THR A 77 25.12 1.46 -14.94
CA THR A 77 25.93 0.25 -15.21
C THR A 77 26.64 0.33 -16.57
N LEU A 78 25.98 0.85 -17.60
CA LEU A 78 26.62 1.05 -18.90
C LEU A 78 27.69 2.15 -18.83
N CYS A 79 27.45 3.25 -18.13
CA CYS A 79 28.48 4.26 -17.90
C CYS A 79 29.66 3.71 -17.09
N TYR A 80 29.40 2.85 -16.09
CA TYR A 80 30.44 2.16 -15.32
C TYR A 80 31.34 1.29 -16.21
N ALA A 81 30.74 0.61 -17.19
CA ALA A 81 31.44 -0.25 -18.13
C ALA A 81 32.25 0.52 -19.17
N PHE A 82 31.70 1.60 -19.73
CA PHE A 82 32.24 2.24 -20.93
C PHE A 82 32.86 3.61 -20.71
N LEU A 83 32.59 4.26 -19.58
CA LEU A 83 33.05 5.60 -19.24
C LEU A 83 33.68 5.65 -17.83
N PRO A 84 34.69 4.80 -17.54
CA PRO A 84 35.27 4.69 -16.20
C PRO A 84 35.88 5.99 -15.67
N GLU A 85 36.28 6.92 -16.55
CA GLU A 85 36.86 8.21 -16.21
C GLU A 85 35.92 9.15 -15.45
N TYR A 86 34.59 8.94 -15.52
CA TYR A 86 33.60 9.80 -14.87
C TYR A 86 33.07 9.24 -13.54
N ARG A 87 33.59 8.12 -13.04
CA ARG A 87 33.03 7.44 -11.84
C ARG A 87 33.01 8.30 -10.58
N GLU A 88 33.95 9.23 -10.45
CA GLU A 88 34.08 10.13 -9.30
C GLU A 88 33.28 11.44 -9.47
N GLU A 89 32.68 11.67 -10.64
CA GLU A 89 31.92 12.89 -10.91
C GLU A 89 30.58 12.88 -10.17
N GLY A 90 30.20 14.03 -9.59
CA GLY A 90 28.99 14.11 -8.75
C GLY A 90 27.69 13.71 -9.47
N TRP A 91 27.58 13.97 -10.78
CA TRP A 91 26.41 13.56 -11.56
C TRP A 91 26.36 12.04 -11.77
N PHE A 92 27.53 11.39 -11.87
CA PHE A 92 27.64 9.94 -12.01
C PHE A 92 27.26 9.28 -10.69
N LEU A 93 27.77 9.77 -9.56
CA LEU A 93 27.38 9.28 -8.23
C LEU A 93 25.87 9.43 -7.99
N ALA A 94 25.27 10.53 -8.46
CA ALA A 94 23.82 10.73 -8.40
C ALA A 94 23.05 9.71 -9.26
N LEU A 95 23.57 9.35 -10.44
CA LEU A 95 23.01 8.32 -11.30
C LEU A 95 23.18 6.91 -10.69
N ASP A 96 24.32 6.65 -10.07
CA ASP A 96 24.63 5.36 -9.46
C ASP A 96 23.76 5.05 -8.25
N ALA A 97 23.35 6.08 -7.50
CA ALA A 97 22.42 5.96 -6.38
C ALA A 97 21.06 5.34 -6.76
N PHE A 98 20.66 5.34 -8.04
CA PHE A 98 19.44 4.70 -8.51
C PHE A 98 19.48 3.17 -8.40
N TRP A 99 20.66 2.55 -8.39
CA TRP A 99 20.79 1.11 -8.22
C TRP A 99 20.35 0.62 -6.83
N PRO A 100 20.96 1.07 -5.71
CA PRO A 100 20.49 0.69 -4.38
C PRO A 100 19.07 1.18 -4.11
N LEU A 101 18.66 2.33 -4.67
CA LEU A 101 17.29 2.83 -4.53
C LEU A 101 16.25 1.90 -5.18
N SER A 102 16.53 1.40 -6.40
CA SER A 102 15.71 0.38 -7.06
C SER A 102 15.66 -0.91 -6.25
N MET A 103 16.79 -1.37 -5.69
CA MET A 103 16.78 -2.58 -4.85
C MET A 103 15.88 -2.43 -3.61
N LEU A 104 15.82 -1.25 -2.99
CA LEU A 104 14.89 -0.97 -1.89
C LEU A 104 13.43 -0.91 -2.37
N GLY A 105 13.18 -0.34 -3.56
CA GLY A 105 11.87 -0.33 -4.21
C GLY A 105 11.36 -1.74 -4.50
N MET A 106 12.20 -2.59 -5.08
CA MET A 106 11.96 -4.02 -5.25
C MET A 106 11.63 -4.68 -3.92
N PHE A 107 12.42 -4.48 -2.85
CA PHE A 107 12.11 -5.09 -1.55
C PHE A 107 10.71 -4.72 -1.02
N ALA A 108 10.32 -3.44 -1.17
CA ALA A 108 8.99 -2.98 -0.80
C ALA A 108 7.88 -3.63 -1.65
N ILE A 109 8.13 -3.84 -2.95
CA ILE A 109 7.25 -4.60 -3.85
C ILE A 109 7.10 -6.04 -3.34
N GLY A 110 8.18 -6.72 -2.97
CA GLY A 110 8.18 -8.10 -2.46
C GLY A 110 7.35 -8.26 -1.19
N ILE A 111 7.50 -7.33 -0.24
CA ILE A 111 6.62 -7.24 0.96
C ILE A 111 5.17 -7.11 0.51
N ARG A 112 4.89 -6.21 -0.42
CA ARG A 112 3.53 -5.93 -0.87
C ARG A 112 2.90 -7.11 -1.60
N ILE A 113 3.65 -7.91 -2.36
CA ILE A 113 3.19 -9.15 -3.00
C ILE A 113 2.75 -10.16 -1.93
N ALA A 114 3.60 -10.35 -0.91
CA ALA A 114 3.31 -11.26 0.20
C ALA A 114 2.03 -10.86 0.96
N VAL A 115 1.84 -9.57 1.20
CA VAL A 115 0.63 -9.01 1.86
C VAL A 115 -0.59 -9.05 0.94
N ALA A 116 -0.45 -8.72 -0.34
CA ALA A 116 -1.56 -8.72 -1.30
C ALA A 116 -2.22 -10.09 -1.44
N GLY A 117 -1.43 -11.16 -1.31
CA GLY A 117 -1.91 -12.53 -1.42
C GLY A 117 -2.49 -12.87 -2.79
N ARG A 118 -2.13 -12.11 -3.83
CA ARG A 118 -2.61 -12.33 -5.20
C ARG A 118 -1.84 -13.43 -5.92
N TRP A 119 -0.53 -13.50 -5.66
CA TRP A 119 0.25 -14.68 -5.98
C TRP A 119 0.05 -15.73 -4.88
N THR A 120 0.15 -17.01 -5.24
CA THR A 120 -0.15 -18.14 -4.36
C THR A 120 1.05 -19.06 -4.18
N GLY A 121 0.98 -19.94 -3.18
CA GLY A 121 2.05 -20.91 -2.90
C GLY A 121 3.42 -20.27 -2.67
N ALA A 122 4.46 -20.88 -3.24
CA ALA A 122 5.82 -20.36 -3.14
C ALA A 122 5.96 -18.97 -3.77
N ALA A 123 5.28 -18.70 -4.89
CA ALA A 123 5.38 -17.41 -5.58
C ALA A 123 4.92 -16.24 -4.68
N ARG A 124 4.03 -16.48 -3.71
CA ARG A 124 3.60 -15.43 -2.77
C ARG A 124 4.75 -14.88 -1.91
N TRP A 125 5.61 -15.76 -1.41
CA TRP A 125 6.59 -15.43 -0.38
C TRP A 125 8.01 -15.29 -0.92
N TRP A 126 8.30 -15.93 -2.05
CA TRP A 126 9.63 -15.94 -2.62
C TRP A 126 10.15 -14.56 -3.05
N PRO A 127 9.34 -13.64 -3.63
CA PRO A 127 9.77 -12.28 -3.93
C PRO A 127 10.28 -11.53 -2.71
N LEU A 128 9.65 -11.69 -1.53
CA LEU A 128 10.13 -11.07 -0.29
C LEU A 128 11.58 -11.49 0.04
N GLY A 129 11.89 -12.78 -0.14
CA GLY A 129 13.25 -13.30 0.04
C GLY A 129 14.20 -12.80 -1.04
N ALA A 130 13.84 -12.95 -2.31
CA ALA A 130 14.68 -12.57 -3.45
C ALA A 130 14.98 -11.07 -3.50
N GLU A 131 13.98 -10.23 -3.25
CA GLU A 131 14.07 -8.78 -3.36
C GLU A 131 14.66 -8.14 -2.10
N SER A 132 14.93 -8.93 -1.04
CA SER A 132 15.67 -8.47 0.15
C SER A 132 17.18 -8.31 -0.07
N TRP A 133 17.63 -8.32 -1.33
CA TRP A 133 19.04 -8.27 -1.69
C TRP A 133 19.77 -7.12 -1.03
N ALA A 134 19.29 -5.88 -1.12
CA ALA A 134 19.96 -4.72 -0.51
C ALA A 134 19.94 -4.76 1.04
N PRO A 135 18.79 -4.97 1.70
CA PRO A 135 18.73 -5.14 3.16
C PRO A 135 19.62 -6.24 3.73
N VAL A 136 19.91 -7.29 2.95
CA VAL A 136 20.79 -8.39 3.38
C VAL A 136 22.26 -8.11 3.03
N ASN A 137 22.55 -7.76 1.77
CA ASN A 137 23.92 -7.70 1.28
C ASN A 137 24.66 -6.44 1.71
N ILE A 138 23.99 -5.29 1.90
CA ILE A 138 24.66 -4.07 2.36
C ILE A 138 25.19 -4.24 3.79
N PRO A 139 24.41 -4.71 4.78
CA PRO A 139 24.95 -4.96 6.12
C PRO A 139 26.05 -6.03 6.13
N ILE A 140 25.92 -7.08 5.32
CA ILE A 140 26.96 -8.11 5.21
C ILE A 140 28.25 -7.55 4.59
N ALA A 141 28.15 -6.70 3.58
CA ALA A 141 29.32 -6.03 3.00
C ALA A 141 30.06 -5.16 4.02
N GLN A 142 29.32 -4.53 4.94
CA GLN A 142 29.90 -3.70 6.00
C GLN A 142 30.47 -4.53 7.16
N ALA A 143 29.75 -5.55 7.61
CA ALA A 143 30.11 -6.33 8.80
C ALA A 143 31.10 -7.47 8.50
N LEU A 144 30.96 -8.12 7.34
CA LEU A 144 31.69 -9.32 6.95
C LEU A 144 32.15 -9.24 5.47
N PRO A 145 33.05 -8.31 5.11
CA PRO A 145 33.41 -8.05 3.71
C PRO A 145 33.90 -9.30 2.96
N ALA A 146 34.64 -10.19 3.63
CA ALA A 146 35.15 -11.43 3.06
C ALA A 146 34.04 -12.43 2.65
N LEU A 147 32.86 -12.35 3.28
CA LEU A 147 31.72 -13.20 2.94
C LEU A 147 30.77 -12.56 1.93
N SER A 148 30.90 -11.25 1.69
CA SER A 148 29.97 -10.49 0.86
C SER A 148 29.78 -11.07 -0.54
N PRO A 149 30.83 -11.44 -1.31
CA PRO A 149 30.64 -12.01 -2.66
C PRO A 149 29.83 -13.31 -2.65
N TYR A 150 30.07 -14.18 -1.66
CA TYR A 150 29.39 -15.48 -1.54
C TYR A 150 27.93 -15.32 -1.12
N VAL A 151 27.67 -14.42 -0.17
CA VAL A 151 26.30 -14.13 0.27
C VAL A 151 25.50 -13.51 -0.87
N ALA A 152 26.07 -12.57 -1.62
CA ALA A 152 25.39 -11.95 -2.74
C ALA A 152 25.12 -12.91 -3.89
N ALA A 153 26.12 -13.71 -4.28
CA ALA A 153 25.94 -14.75 -5.30
C ALA A 153 24.89 -15.79 -4.85
N GLY A 154 24.95 -16.24 -3.59
CA GLY A 154 23.95 -17.14 -3.01
C GLY A 154 22.54 -16.53 -3.03
N HIS A 155 22.41 -15.25 -2.70
CA HIS A 155 21.14 -14.52 -2.73
C HIS A 155 20.57 -14.42 -4.15
N LEU A 156 21.42 -14.17 -5.16
CA LEU A 156 21.00 -14.13 -6.56
C LEU A 156 20.52 -15.50 -7.05
N LEU A 157 21.22 -16.58 -6.68
CA LEU A 157 20.86 -17.94 -7.11
C LEU A 157 19.61 -18.46 -6.40
N VAL A 158 19.58 -18.41 -5.07
CA VAL A 158 18.47 -18.95 -4.26
C VAL A 158 17.26 -18.01 -4.28
N GLY A 159 17.48 -16.70 -4.29
CA GLY A 159 16.42 -15.71 -4.40
C GLY A 159 15.90 -15.61 -5.82
N TYR A 160 16.60 -14.86 -6.67
CA TYR A 160 16.09 -14.48 -7.99
C TYR A 160 16.11 -15.59 -9.03
N ALA A 161 17.14 -16.44 -9.07
CA ALA A 161 17.20 -17.50 -10.07
C ALA A 161 16.15 -18.57 -9.81
N ALA A 162 16.01 -19.02 -8.57
CA ALA A 162 14.93 -19.93 -8.18
C ALA A 162 13.54 -19.28 -8.39
N LEU A 163 13.36 -17.99 -8.07
CA LEU A 163 12.11 -17.27 -8.38
C LEU A 163 11.78 -17.33 -9.88
N GLY A 164 12.77 -17.03 -10.73
CA GLY A 164 12.59 -17.08 -12.18
C GLY A 164 12.20 -18.48 -12.69
N VAL A 165 12.79 -19.53 -12.12
CA VAL A 165 12.43 -20.91 -12.43
C VAL A 165 11.01 -21.23 -11.95
N VAL A 166 10.63 -20.84 -10.74
CA VAL A 166 9.27 -21.04 -10.21
C VAL A 166 8.24 -20.35 -11.10
N LEU A 167 8.49 -19.10 -11.52
CA LEU A 167 7.56 -18.36 -12.38
C LEU A 167 7.47 -18.96 -13.79
N ALA A 168 8.57 -19.51 -14.32
CA ALA A 168 8.58 -20.16 -15.62
C ALA A 168 7.87 -21.52 -15.62
N LEU A 169 8.09 -22.34 -14.58
CA LEU A 169 7.54 -23.69 -14.48
C LEU A 169 6.12 -23.73 -13.92
N ARG A 170 5.74 -22.71 -13.12
CA ARG A 170 4.43 -22.64 -12.45
C ARG A 170 3.75 -21.29 -12.62
N PRO A 171 3.46 -20.86 -13.86
CA PRO A 171 2.82 -19.57 -14.12
C PRO A 171 1.43 -19.44 -13.48
N GLU A 172 0.74 -20.56 -13.23
CA GLU A 172 -0.57 -20.62 -12.55
C GLU A 172 -0.55 -20.03 -11.14
N LEU A 173 0.62 -19.99 -10.47
CA LEU A 173 0.77 -19.38 -9.16
C LEU A 173 0.61 -17.85 -9.16
N THR A 174 0.63 -17.22 -10.34
CA THR A 174 0.47 -15.77 -10.53
C THR A 174 -0.90 -15.36 -11.08
N GLY A 175 -1.76 -16.33 -11.39
CA GLY A 175 -3.10 -16.10 -11.93
C GLY A 175 -4.06 -15.48 -10.91
N PRO A 176 -5.17 -14.87 -11.35
CA PRO A 176 -6.22 -14.44 -10.44
C PRO A 176 -6.70 -15.67 -9.68
N ALA A 177 -6.50 -15.66 -8.36
CA ALA A 177 -6.94 -16.74 -7.47
C ALA A 177 -8.38 -17.08 -7.85
N THR A 178 -8.56 -18.25 -8.46
CA THR A 178 -9.88 -18.76 -8.79
C THR A 178 -10.50 -19.11 -7.46
N ARG A 179 -11.05 -18.10 -6.75
CA ARG A 179 -11.97 -18.35 -5.64
C ARG A 179 -13.00 -19.27 -6.24
N GLY A 180 -13.03 -20.50 -5.72
CA GLY A 180 -13.78 -21.59 -6.29
C GLY A 180 -15.15 -21.08 -6.72
N ARG A 181 -15.40 -21.12 -8.04
CA ARG A 181 -16.78 -21.18 -8.49
C ARG A 181 -17.33 -22.41 -7.79
N LEU A 182 -18.11 -22.20 -6.75
CA LEU A 182 -19.11 -23.16 -6.34
C LEU A 182 -19.82 -23.58 -7.63
N PRO A 183 -19.89 -24.89 -7.95
CA PRO A 183 -20.55 -25.34 -9.16
C PRO A 183 -21.94 -24.72 -9.18
N CYS A 184 -22.19 -23.87 -10.18
CA CYS A 184 -23.51 -23.29 -10.40
C CYS A 184 -24.49 -24.45 -10.41
N ALA A 185 -25.38 -24.45 -9.42
CA ALA A 185 -26.48 -25.39 -9.35
C ALA A 185 -27.18 -25.40 -10.71
N SER A 186 -27.38 -26.63 -11.20
CA SER A 186 -28.10 -26.99 -12.41
C SER A 186 -29.33 -26.11 -12.61
N SER A 187 -29.37 -25.46 -13.76
CA SER A 187 -30.51 -24.75 -14.33
C SER A 187 -31.79 -25.59 -14.27
N ALA A 188 -32.80 -25.09 -13.54
CA ALA A 188 -34.18 -25.54 -13.66
C ALA A 188 -34.82 -25.00 -14.97
N PRO A 189 -35.79 -25.71 -15.57
CA PRO A 189 -36.37 -25.33 -16.86
C PRO A 189 -37.29 -24.11 -16.71
N ARG A 190 -37.13 -23.12 -17.58
CA ARG A 190 -38.08 -21.99 -17.70
C ARG A 190 -39.31 -22.44 -18.46
N HIS A 191 -40.49 -22.19 -17.89
CA HIS A 191 -41.76 -22.32 -18.58
C HIS A 191 -41.91 -21.28 -19.71
N PRO A 192 -42.65 -21.60 -20.79
CA PRO A 192 -42.88 -20.68 -21.90
C PRO A 192 -43.95 -19.65 -21.53
N VAL A 193 -43.64 -18.38 -21.79
CA VAL A 193 -44.57 -17.24 -21.66
C VAL A 193 -45.23 -17.01 -23.02
N THR A 194 -46.57 -17.06 -23.04
CA THR A 194 -47.42 -16.74 -24.20
C THR A 194 -47.52 -15.22 -24.47
N PRO A 195 -47.59 -14.79 -25.74
CA PRO A 195 -47.77 -13.38 -26.09
C PRO A 195 -49.26 -13.04 -26.34
N GLY A 196 -49.73 -11.96 -25.71
CA GLY A 196 -51.00 -11.29 -25.99
C GLY A 196 -51.22 -10.27 -24.88
N GLY A 197 -51.47 -8.98 -25.11
CA GLY A 197 -51.92 -8.24 -26.27
C GLY A 197 -52.74 -7.08 -25.68
N GLY A 198 -52.53 -5.86 -26.16
CA GLY A 198 -53.39 -4.70 -25.84
C GLY A 198 -52.86 -3.78 -24.74
N ALA A 199 -52.28 -2.65 -25.17
CA ALA A 199 -52.25 -1.44 -24.36
C ALA A 199 -53.67 -0.86 -24.26
N PRO A 200 -54.01 -0.21 -23.13
CA PRO A 200 -54.18 1.23 -23.25
C PRO A 200 -53.66 2.06 -22.06
N SER A 201 -53.26 3.27 -22.44
CA SER A 201 -53.43 4.55 -21.74
C SER A 201 -52.97 4.72 -20.29
N ARG A 202 -51.89 5.51 -20.16
CA ARG A 202 -51.52 6.41 -19.07
C ARG A 202 -52.67 6.75 -18.09
N ALA A 203 -52.53 6.24 -16.88
CA ALA A 203 -52.93 6.92 -15.66
C ALA A 203 -51.76 6.78 -14.66
N ALA A 204 -51.41 7.86 -13.98
CA ALA A 204 -50.35 7.88 -13.00
C ALA A 204 -50.76 7.07 -11.76
N GLU A 205 -50.48 5.77 -11.79
CA GLU A 205 -50.48 4.93 -10.60
C GLU A 205 -49.14 5.12 -9.88
N THR A 206 -49.18 5.78 -8.73
CA THR A 206 -48.16 5.61 -7.69
C THR A 206 -48.27 4.17 -7.19
N GLY A 207 -47.62 3.25 -7.90
CA GLY A 207 -47.49 1.87 -7.47
C GLY A 207 -46.82 1.82 -6.09
N PRO A 208 -47.15 0.83 -5.25
CA PRO A 208 -46.50 0.66 -3.95
C PRO A 208 -45.00 0.51 -4.19
N VAL A 209 -44.21 1.45 -3.65
CA VAL A 209 -42.75 1.38 -3.63
C VAL A 209 -42.39 0.00 -3.08
N THR A 210 -41.92 -0.88 -3.95
CA THR A 210 -41.54 -2.23 -3.56
C THR A 210 -40.31 -2.08 -2.66
N SER A 211 -40.23 -2.80 -1.55
CA SER A 211 -39.23 -2.61 -0.49
C SER A 211 -37.75 -2.69 -0.93
N LEU A 212 -37.49 -3.00 -2.20
CA LEU A 212 -36.18 -3.05 -2.84
C LEU A 212 -35.66 -1.66 -3.27
N ASP A 213 -36.54 -0.67 -3.43
CA ASP A 213 -36.16 0.69 -3.84
C ASP A 213 -35.96 1.65 -2.65
N ALA A 214 -36.23 1.19 -1.42
CA ALA A 214 -35.97 1.98 -0.23
C ALA A 214 -34.46 2.07 0.05
N PRO A 215 -33.93 3.27 0.36
CA PRO A 215 -32.54 3.42 0.77
C PRO A 215 -32.28 2.58 2.03
N LEU A 216 -31.10 1.96 2.09
CA LEU A 216 -30.70 1.18 3.25
C LEU A 216 -30.65 2.07 4.50
N PRO A 217 -30.96 1.53 5.69
CA PRO A 217 -30.83 2.27 6.93
C PRO A 217 -29.40 2.78 7.13
N ASP A 218 -29.28 3.98 7.69
CA ASP A 218 -27.99 4.56 8.08
C ASP A 218 -27.45 3.85 9.33
N VAL A 219 -26.80 2.71 9.11
CA VAL A 219 -26.19 1.90 10.17
C VAL A 219 -24.90 2.51 10.70
N TRP A 220 -24.26 3.42 9.95
CA TRP A 220 -23.00 3.99 10.38
C TRP A 220 -23.20 4.89 11.60
N PHE A 221 -24.05 5.91 11.48
CA PHE A 221 -24.24 6.87 12.56
C PHE A 221 -25.08 6.32 13.71
N THR A 222 -25.99 5.39 13.43
CA THR A 222 -26.88 4.81 14.45
C THR A 222 -26.28 3.63 15.21
N ARG A 223 -25.34 2.88 14.61
CA ARG A 223 -24.81 1.64 15.19
C ARG A 223 -23.28 1.59 15.23
N ASP A 224 -22.60 1.77 14.10
CA ASP A 224 -21.17 1.47 14.00
C ASP A 224 -20.31 2.55 14.68
N LEU A 225 -20.64 3.83 14.49
CA LEU A 225 -19.90 4.95 15.07
C LEU A 225 -19.97 5.01 16.61
N PRO A 226 -21.13 4.81 17.28
CA PRO A 226 -21.19 4.67 18.73
C PRO A 226 -20.29 3.55 19.27
N VAL A 227 -20.24 2.41 18.58
CA VAL A 227 -19.37 1.27 18.95
C VAL A 227 -17.91 1.61 18.76
N LEU A 228 -17.54 2.24 17.64
CA LEU A 228 -16.17 2.69 17.39
C LEU A 228 -15.70 3.66 18.48
N ARG A 229 -16.54 4.63 18.87
CA ARG A 229 -16.23 5.58 19.96
C ARG A 229 -16.06 4.88 21.30
N ALA A 230 -16.90 3.88 21.60
CA ALA A 230 -16.77 3.08 22.82
C ALA A 230 -15.46 2.28 22.85
N ILE A 231 -15.10 1.61 21.74
CA ILE A 231 -13.83 0.89 21.60
C ILE A 231 -12.66 1.85 21.78
N ALA A 232 -12.68 3.00 21.09
CA ALA A 232 -11.59 3.96 21.12
C ALA A 232 -11.29 4.46 22.54
N ARG A 233 -12.34 4.81 23.31
CA ARG A 233 -12.20 5.23 24.72
C ARG A 233 -11.63 4.13 25.61
N LEU A 234 -12.06 2.89 25.40
CA LEU A 234 -11.65 1.76 26.23
C LEU A 234 -10.24 1.25 25.89
N VAL A 235 -9.84 1.32 24.62
CA VAL A 235 -8.49 0.91 24.18
C VAL A 235 -7.42 1.91 24.65
N ASP A 236 -7.70 3.21 24.57
CA ASP A 236 -6.75 4.24 25.04
C ASP A 236 -6.88 4.52 26.55
N GLY A 237 -7.89 3.94 27.22
CA GLY A 237 -8.11 4.05 28.65
C GLY A 237 -7.16 3.16 29.47
N PRO A 238 -6.84 3.53 30.73
CA PRO A 238 -6.01 2.72 31.62
C PRO A 238 -6.73 1.43 32.06
N GLU A 239 -8.05 1.39 31.92
CA GLU A 239 -8.89 0.26 32.29
C GLU A 239 -8.61 -0.95 31.38
N TYR A 240 -8.49 -2.13 31.98
CA TYR A 240 -8.34 -3.40 31.25
C TYR A 240 -7.07 -3.52 30.37
N GLY A 241 -6.05 -2.71 30.66
CA GLY A 241 -4.74 -2.78 30.00
C GLY A 241 -4.80 -2.52 28.49
N GLY A 242 -5.72 -1.67 28.05
CA GLY A 242 -5.89 -1.26 26.65
C GLY A 242 -6.43 -2.36 25.73
N ASN A 243 -7.00 -3.44 26.27
CA ASN A 243 -7.51 -4.57 25.50
C ASN A 243 -8.94 -4.97 25.92
N PRO A 244 -9.95 -4.11 25.70
CA PRO A 244 -11.29 -4.32 26.23
C PRO A 244 -11.98 -5.53 25.59
N TYR A 245 -12.69 -6.30 26.41
CA TYR A 245 -13.56 -7.38 25.95
C TYR A 245 -14.82 -6.84 25.28
N LEU A 246 -15.40 -7.60 24.36
CA LEU A 246 -16.67 -7.24 23.70
C LEU A 246 -17.77 -6.92 24.73
N GLY A 247 -17.81 -7.66 25.84
CA GLY A 247 -18.77 -7.45 26.92
C GLY A 247 -18.66 -6.09 27.62
N GLN A 248 -17.50 -5.41 27.54
CA GLN A 248 -17.29 -4.07 28.10
C GLN A 248 -17.69 -2.98 27.11
N VAL A 249 -17.56 -3.25 25.81
CA VAL A 249 -17.99 -2.33 24.74
C VAL A 249 -19.52 -2.20 24.72
N VAL A 250 -20.25 -3.28 25.05
CA VAL A 250 -21.72 -3.27 25.09
C VAL A 250 -22.27 -2.14 25.97
N PRO A 251 -22.01 -2.10 27.29
CA PRO A 251 -22.51 -1.02 28.14
C PRO A 251 -21.92 0.35 27.75
N ALA A 252 -20.66 0.42 27.30
CA ALA A 252 -20.03 1.68 26.90
C ALA A 252 -20.63 2.29 25.62
N SER A 253 -21.16 1.46 24.72
CA SER A 253 -21.81 1.91 23.48
C SER A 253 -23.28 2.29 23.66
N GLY A 254 -23.93 1.80 24.72
CA GLY A 254 -25.37 1.96 24.93
C GLY A 254 -26.25 1.11 23.99
N LEU A 255 -25.66 0.22 23.19
CA LEU A 255 -26.36 -0.61 22.20
C LEU A 255 -26.52 -2.06 22.68
N PRO A 256 -27.55 -2.79 22.22
CA PRO A 256 -27.75 -4.18 22.57
C PRO A 256 -26.64 -5.07 21.98
N LYS A 257 -26.29 -6.15 22.70
CA LYS A 257 -25.17 -7.05 22.33
C LYS A 257 -25.19 -7.53 20.87
N PRO A 258 -26.32 -7.92 20.25
CA PRO A 258 -26.34 -8.31 18.85
C PRO A 258 -25.89 -7.21 17.90
N GLU A 259 -26.29 -5.96 18.15
CA GLU A 259 -25.89 -4.80 17.34
C GLU A 259 -24.42 -4.47 17.51
N VAL A 260 -23.91 -4.52 18.75
CA VAL A 260 -22.48 -4.32 19.03
C VAL A 260 -21.63 -5.39 18.35
N THR A 261 -22.11 -6.64 18.33
CA THR A 261 -21.42 -7.75 17.65
C THR A 261 -21.39 -7.53 16.12
N ALA A 262 -22.51 -7.08 15.53
CA ALA A 262 -22.59 -6.77 14.11
C ALA A 262 -21.67 -5.60 13.72
N ALA A 263 -21.72 -4.51 14.49
CA ALA A 263 -20.85 -3.35 14.31
C ALA A 263 -19.37 -3.72 14.47
N ALA A 264 -19.01 -4.48 15.51
CA ALA A 264 -17.63 -4.92 15.73
C ALA A 264 -17.07 -5.69 14.53
N ARG A 265 -17.86 -6.61 13.95
CA ARG A 265 -17.46 -7.34 12.73
C ARG A 265 -17.27 -6.41 11.53
N ALA A 266 -18.17 -5.45 11.34
CA ALA A 266 -18.05 -4.46 10.27
C ALA A 266 -16.79 -3.60 10.43
N LEU A 267 -16.54 -3.09 11.65
CA LEU A 267 -15.37 -2.26 11.97
C LEU A 267 -14.04 -3.03 11.81
N VAL A 268 -13.98 -4.30 12.23
CA VAL A 268 -12.82 -5.17 12.00
C VAL A 268 -12.61 -5.41 10.51
N SER A 269 -13.67 -5.75 9.77
CA SER A 269 -13.60 -5.98 8.33
C SER A 269 -13.17 -4.73 7.55
N ALA A 270 -13.50 -3.54 8.04
CA ALA A 270 -13.10 -2.26 7.46
C ALA A 270 -11.67 -1.83 7.87
N GLY A 271 -11.03 -2.52 8.82
CA GLY A 271 -9.70 -2.16 9.31
C GLY A 271 -9.67 -0.94 10.24
N TYR A 272 -10.81 -0.58 10.84
CA TYR A 272 -10.85 0.50 11.84
C TYR A 272 -10.37 0.02 13.21
N VAL A 273 -10.60 -1.25 13.53
CA VAL A 273 -10.22 -1.86 14.81
C VAL A 273 -9.60 -3.25 14.58
N GLU A 274 -8.74 -3.66 15.50
CA GLU A 274 -8.16 -5.00 15.55
C GLU A 274 -8.80 -5.79 16.69
N ALA A 275 -9.03 -7.09 16.47
CA ALA A 275 -9.68 -7.95 17.44
C ALA A 275 -9.05 -9.33 17.50
N LEU A 276 -9.01 -9.90 18.71
CA LEU A 276 -8.72 -11.30 18.94
C LEU A 276 -10.03 -12.09 18.90
N THR A 277 -10.07 -13.15 18.08
CA THR A 277 -11.20 -14.06 17.97
C THR A 277 -10.94 -15.41 18.65
N ASN A 278 -12.01 -16.08 19.08
CA ASN A 278 -11.94 -17.47 19.52
C ASN A 278 -11.94 -18.44 18.32
N TYR A 279 -11.83 -19.74 18.58
CA TYR A 279 -11.85 -20.77 17.54
C TYR A 279 -13.14 -20.79 16.70
N ALA A 280 -14.26 -20.31 17.25
CA ALA A 280 -15.54 -20.17 16.56
C ALA A 280 -15.64 -18.87 15.72
N GLY A 281 -14.59 -18.05 15.70
CA GLY A 281 -14.57 -16.77 14.98
C GLY A 281 -15.31 -15.63 15.67
N GLU A 282 -15.67 -15.79 16.95
CA GLU A 282 -16.32 -14.74 17.73
C GLU A 282 -15.28 -13.78 18.31
N ILE A 283 -15.56 -12.47 18.26
CA ILE A 283 -14.70 -11.44 18.81
C ILE A 283 -14.70 -11.54 20.34
N VAL A 284 -13.53 -11.79 20.92
CA VAL A 284 -13.33 -11.89 22.36
C VAL A 284 -12.99 -10.52 22.93
N ARG A 285 -11.96 -9.87 22.37
CA ARG A 285 -11.46 -8.56 22.80
C ARG A 285 -10.88 -7.77 21.64
N PHE A 286 -10.81 -6.46 21.80
CA PHE A 286 -10.14 -5.56 20.86
C PHE A 286 -8.69 -5.38 21.29
N THR A 287 -7.77 -5.44 20.33
CA THR A 287 -6.33 -5.34 20.57
C THR A 287 -5.72 -4.05 20.04
N GLY A 288 -6.49 -3.28 19.26
CA GLY A 288 -6.02 -2.03 18.69
C GLY A 288 -7.12 -1.28 17.95
N ILE A 289 -6.82 -0.03 17.65
CA ILE A 289 -7.62 0.85 16.80
C ILE A 289 -6.68 1.56 15.83
N SER A 290 -7.07 1.68 14.56
CA SER A 290 -6.25 2.34 13.55
C SER A 290 -6.27 3.86 13.72
N ALA A 291 -5.30 4.55 13.11
CA ALA A 291 -5.26 6.02 13.10
C ALA A 291 -6.55 6.62 12.51
N GLU A 292 -7.08 5.99 11.46
CA GLU A 292 -8.35 6.41 10.85
C GLU A 292 -9.54 6.17 11.78
N GLY A 293 -9.58 5.02 12.46
CA GLY A 293 -10.59 4.73 13.48
C GLY A 293 -10.60 5.79 14.60
N ARG A 294 -9.42 6.24 15.05
CA ARG A 294 -9.30 7.30 16.06
C ARG A 294 -9.78 8.66 15.58
N ARG A 295 -9.53 9.02 14.32
CA ARG A 295 -10.05 10.26 13.71
C ARG A 295 -11.56 10.24 13.60
N LEU A 296 -12.14 9.14 13.10
CA LEU A 296 -13.59 8.97 12.99
C LEU A 296 -14.27 8.95 14.38
N ALA A 297 -13.61 8.38 15.39
CA ALA A 297 -14.06 8.43 16.77
C ALA A 297 -14.01 9.84 17.39
N GLY A 298 -13.33 10.80 16.75
CA GLY A 298 -13.10 12.16 17.24
C GLY A 298 -12.01 12.25 18.31
N LEU A 299 -11.19 11.21 18.48
CA LEU A 299 -10.05 11.25 19.41
C LEU A 299 -8.85 11.96 18.82
N TRP A 300 -8.65 11.83 17.51
CA TRP A 300 -7.51 12.40 16.81
C TRP A 300 -7.92 13.59 15.94
N PRO A 301 -7.00 14.55 15.73
CA PRO A 301 -7.17 15.64 14.76
C PRO A 301 -7.73 15.17 13.42
N THR A 302 -8.76 15.83 12.93
CA THR A 302 -9.25 15.68 11.56
C THR A 302 -8.73 16.82 10.70
N PRO A 303 -8.51 16.63 9.39
CA PRO A 303 -8.08 17.72 8.52
C PRO A 303 -9.01 18.93 8.56
N GLN A 304 -10.32 18.71 8.63
CA GLN A 304 -11.33 19.75 8.79
C GLN A 304 -11.16 20.49 10.12
N GLY A 305 -11.07 19.75 11.24
CA GLY A 305 -10.92 20.37 12.55
C GLY A 305 -9.60 21.13 12.72
N GLU A 306 -8.52 20.67 12.09
CA GLU A 306 -7.24 21.39 12.10
C GLU A 306 -7.26 22.62 11.20
N TRP A 307 -8.01 22.58 10.09
CA TRP A 307 -8.24 23.76 9.27
C TRP A 307 -9.02 24.83 10.02
N ASP A 308 -10.11 24.44 10.71
CA ASP A 308 -10.89 25.35 11.54
C ASP A 308 -10.04 25.97 12.64
N ARG A 309 -9.22 25.17 13.34
CA ARG A 309 -8.27 25.66 14.36
C ARG A 309 -7.24 26.62 13.77
N LEU A 310 -6.72 26.36 12.57
CA LEU A 310 -5.78 27.26 11.92
C LEU A 310 -6.44 28.62 11.65
N VAL A 311 -7.63 28.63 11.05
CA VAL A 311 -8.37 29.86 10.75
C VAL A 311 -8.69 30.64 12.03
N GLU A 312 -9.10 29.94 13.10
CA GLU A 312 -9.33 30.53 14.41
C GLU A 312 -8.05 31.17 14.96
N GLN A 313 -6.92 30.47 14.95
CA GLN A 313 -5.64 30.99 15.42
C GLN A 313 -5.14 32.20 14.62
N LEU A 314 -5.35 32.23 13.30
CA LEU A 314 -5.02 33.39 12.46
C LEU A 314 -5.87 34.60 12.86
N THR A 315 -7.17 34.38 13.07
CA THR A 315 -8.11 35.42 13.52
C THR A 315 -7.74 35.95 14.90
N THR A 316 -7.50 35.07 15.88
CA THR A 316 -7.07 35.47 17.23
C THR A 316 -5.77 36.28 17.20
N ARG A 317 -4.78 35.86 16.40
CA ARG A 317 -3.51 36.60 16.27
C ARG A 317 -3.69 37.98 15.63
N ALA A 318 -4.59 38.10 14.65
CA ALA A 318 -4.94 39.38 14.07
C ALA A 318 -5.53 40.34 15.12
N GLU A 319 -6.44 39.87 15.96
CA GLU A 319 -7.07 40.68 17.00
C GLU A 319 -6.08 41.17 18.07
N HIS A 320 -5.14 40.31 18.46
CA HIS A 320 -4.22 40.56 19.58
C HIS A 320 -2.82 41.04 19.14
N ALA A 321 -2.63 41.41 17.87
CA ALA A 321 -1.34 41.85 17.36
C ALA A 321 -0.88 43.19 18.00
N PRO A 322 0.38 43.29 18.46
CA PRO A 322 0.85 44.43 19.25
C PRO A 322 1.09 45.68 18.41
N THR A 323 1.31 45.52 17.11
CA THR A 323 1.43 46.65 16.16
C THR A 323 0.37 46.58 15.07
N ASP A 324 0.03 47.75 14.51
CA ASP A 324 -0.91 47.84 13.38
C ASP A 324 -0.39 47.11 12.13
N VAL A 325 0.93 47.11 11.93
CA VAL A 325 1.58 46.41 10.81
C VAL A 325 1.42 44.89 10.96
N GLU A 326 1.67 44.34 12.14
CA GLU A 326 1.47 42.91 12.39
C GLU A 326 0.00 42.52 12.33
N ARG A 327 -0.89 43.38 12.84
CA ARG A 327 -2.34 43.20 12.73
C ARG A 327 -2.77 43.07 11.27
N ALA A 328 -2.31 43.98 10.42
CA ALA A 328 -2.61 43.94 8.99
C ALA A 328 -2.09 42.66 8.31
N ARG A 329 -0.88 42.20 8.66
CA ARG A 329 -0.32 40.94 8.14
C ARG A 329 -1.15 39.72 8.54
N TRP A 330 -1.51 39.60 9.81
CA TRP A 330 -2.33 38.47 10.28
C TRP A 330 -3.74 38.49 9.69
N ARG A 331 -4.36 39.66 9.54
CA ARG A 331 -5.65 39.80 8.84
C ARG A 331 -5.56 39.34 7.40
N SER A 332 -4.55 39.81 6.67
CA SER A 332 -4.34 39.38 5.28
C SER A 332 -4.16 37.86 5.17
N PHE A 333 -3.53 37.23 6.16
CA PHE A 333 -3.38 35.76 6.16
C PHE A 333 -4.69 35.05 6.52
N ALA A 334 -5.44 35.55 7.50
CA ALA A 334 -6.76 35.02 7.84
C ALA A 334 -7.74 35.12 6.66
N ASP A 335 -7.76 36.26 5.96
CA ASP A 335 -8.60 36.48 4.77
C ASP A 335 -8.22 35.52 3.63
N ALA A 336 -6.91 35.31 3.42
CA ALA A 336 -6.42 34.35 2.43
C ALA A 336 -6.82 32.91 2.78
N ALA A 337 -6.71 32.51 4.05
CA ALA A 337 -7.17 31.20 4.50
C ALA A 337 -8.69 31.06 4.32
N ALA A 338 -9.48 32.05 4.74
CA ALA A 338 -10.94 32.03 4.55
C ALA A 338 -11.33 31.89 3.07
N ALA A 339 -10.60 32.53 2.16
CA ALA A 339 -10.83 32.45 0.72
C ALA A 339 -10.57 31.06 0.11
N VAL A 340 -9.69 30.25 0.72
CA VAL A 340 -9.48 28.84 0.32
C VAL A 340 -10.72 27.99 0.63
N GLY A 341 -11.45 28.31 1.70
CA GLY A 341 -12.66 27.60 2.09
C GLY A 341 -12.40 26.27 2.81
N PRO A 342 -13.45 25.69 3.43
CA PRO A 342 -13.31 24.55 4.34
C PRO A 342 -12.91 23.25 3.63
N ASP A 343 -13.37 23.03 2.40
CA ASP A 343 -13.11 21.78 1.67
C ASP A 343 -11.67 21.70 1.17
N ASP A 344 -11.19 22.73 0.45
CA ASP A 344 -9.81 22.80 -0.04
C ASP A 344 -8.81 22.98 1.11
N GLY A 345 -9.21 23.70 2.17
CA GLY A 345 -8.46 23.80 3.41
C GLY A 345 -8.25 22.46 4.09
N ALA A 346 -9.30 21.63 4.17
CA ALA A 346 -9.18 20.27 4.68
C ALA A 346 -8.28 19.39 3.79
N LEU A 347 -8.29 19.56 2.47
CA LEU A 347 -7.35 18.86 1.58
C LEU A 347 -5.89 19.26 1.86
N LEU A 348 -5.63 20.56 2.07
CA LEU A 348 -4.31 21.05 2.47
C LEU A 348 -3.88 20.46 3.82
N MET A 349 -4.76 20.44 4.82
CA MET A 349 -4.45 19.85 6.13
C MET A 349 -4.29 18.34 6.06
N SER A 350 -5.00 17.65 5.17
CA SER A 350 -4.82 16.22 4.90
C SER A 350 -3.41 15.93 4.41
N ALA A 351 -2.84 16.83 3.59
CA ALA A 351 -1.47 16.71 3.13
C ALA A 351 -0.43 16.86 4.25
N LEU A 352 -0.67 17.81 5.16
CA LEU A 352 0.24 18.10 6.26
C LEU A 352 0.17 17.05 7.38
N ILE A 353 -1.03 16.62 7.76
CA ILE A 353 -1.25 15.67 8.86
C ILE A 353 -1.04 14.22 8.40
N GLY A 354 -1.46 13.90 7.17
CA GLY A 354 -1.37 12.56 6.61
C GLY A 354 -0.03 12.25 5.93
N GLY A 355 0.89 13.22 5.84
CA GLY A 355 2.09 13.11 5.00
C GLY A 355 1.77 12.96 3.49
N TYR A 356 0.53 13.25 3.09
CA TYR A 356 0.05 13.04 1.74
C TYR A 356 0.29 14.29 0.89
N VAL A 357 1.47 14.43 0.27
CA VAL A 357 1.68 15.52 -0.70
C VAL A 357 0.80 15.26 -1.95
N PRO A 358 -0.22 16.08 -2.25
CA PRO A 358 -1.00 15.92 -3.47
C PRO A 358 -0.07 16.29 -4.63
N ARG A 359 0.24 15.33 -5.50
CA ARG A 359 0.90 15.66 -6.77
C ARG A 359 -0.13 16.36 -7.66
N ALA A 360 0.21 17.56 -8.10
CA ALA A 360 -0.60 18.34 -9.02
C ALA A 360 -1.01 17.48 -10.23
N ARG A 361 -2.28 17.62 -10.64
CA ARG A 361 -2.84 16.96 -11.83
C ARG A 361 -2.28 17.55 -13.11
#